data_AF-A0A1J3D1V7-F1
#
_entry.id   AF-A0A1J3D1V7-F1
#
_cell.length_a   1.000
_cell.length_b   1.000
_cell.length_c   1.000
_cell.angle_alpha   90.00
_cell.angle_beta   90.00
_cell.angle_gamma   90.00
#
_symmetry.space_group_name_H-M   'P 1'
#
loop_
_entity.id
_entity.type
_entity.pdbx_description
1 polymer ?
#
loop_
_entity_poly.entity_id
_entity_poly.type
_entity_poly.pdbx_seq_one_letter_code
_entity_poly.pdbx_strand_id
1 'polypeptide(L)'
;LEKTSPALGRTAVYIKESLIDSLPRCLTVQFVRFFWKREGNQKAKVLRKVDYPLELDIFDLCSEDLRKKLEAPRQKLIDEEGKKFGL
;
A
#
# COMPACT_ATOMS: atom_id res chain seq x y z
N LEU A 1 1.15 -2.50 17.72
CA LEU A 1 -0.15 -2.84 18.35
C LEU A 1 0.15 -3.48 19.71
N GLU A 2 -0.11 -2.80 20.82
CA GLU A 2 0.18 -3.36 22.14
C GLU A 2 -0.96 -4.29 22.57
N LYS A 3 -0.61 -5.54 22.86
CA LYS A 3 -1.54 -6.57 23.31
C LYS A 3 -0.92 -7.35 24.46
N THR A 4 -1.76 -7.81 25.39
CA THR A 4 -1.32 -8.78 26.40
C THR A 4 -1.05 -10.11 25.70
N SER A 5 0.22 -10.52 25.69
CA SER A 5 0.64 -11.78 25.08
C SER A 5 0.32 -12.94 26.02
N PRO A 6 -0.50 -13.93 25.61
CA PRO A 6 -0.79 -15.10 26.43
C PRO A 6 0.46 -15.95 26.70
N ALA A 7 1.40 -15.99 25.75
CA ALA A 7 2.63 -16.76 25.87
C ALA A 7 3.68 -16.11 26.78
N LEU A 8 3.72 -14.77 26.84
CA LEU A 8 4.70 -14.02 27.65
C LEU A 8 4.12 -13.49 28.97
N GLY A 9 2.81 -13.61 29.19
CA GLY A 9 2.13 -13.11 30.40
C GLY A 9 2.20 -11.60 30.59
N ARG A 10 2.57 -10.83 29.55
CA ARG A 10 2.80 -9.38 29.62
C ARG A 10 2.38 -8.67 28.34
N THR A 11 2.23 -7.35 28.42
CA THR A 11 2.02 -6.50 27.24
C THR A 11 3.24 -6.59 26.32
N ALA A 12 2.99 -6.89 25.05
CA ALA A 12 3.99 -6.95 24.00
C ALA A 12 3.55 -6.16 22.77
N VAL A 13 4.53 -5.67 22.01
CA VAL A 13 4.29 -4.98 20.75
C VAL A 13 4.17 -6.02 19.63
N TYR A 14 3.01 -6.10 19.01
CA TYR A 14 2.78 -6.89 17.81
C TYR A 14 2.95 -6.03 16.56
N ILE A 15 3.65 -6.60 15.58
CA ILE A 15 3.78 -6.08 14.21
C ILE A 15 2.79 -6.83 13.34
N LYS A 16 2.01 -6.08 12.56
CA LYS A 16 1.08 -6.63 11.57
C LYS A 16 1.54 -6.16 10.20
N GLU A 17 1.86 -7.12 9.34
CA GLU A 17 2.08 -6.90 7.93
C GLU A 17 0.86 -7.40 7.16
N SER A 18 0.54 -6.76 6.05
CA SER A 18 -0.63 -7.11 5.24
C SER A 18 -0.32 -6.84 3.78
N LEU A 19 -0.64 -7.82 2.94
CA LEU A 19 -0.48 -7.77 1.50
C LEU A 19 -1.85 -7.81 0.82
N ILE A 20 -1.89 -7.46 -0.46
CA ILE A 20 -3.11 -7.45 -1.27
C ILE A 20 -3.30 -8.81 -1.92
N ASP A 21 -4.41 -9.49 -1.63
CA ASP A 21 -4.73 -10.80 -2.21
C ASP A 21 -5.55 -10.73 -3.51
N SER A 22 -6.24 -9.62 -3.73
CA SER A 22 -7.07 -9.42 -4.92
C SER A 22 -7.14 -7.94 -5.28
N LEU A 23 -7.11 -7.64 -6.58
CA LEU A 23 -7.17 -6.27 -7.09
C LEU A 23 -8.56 -5.94 -7.63
N PRO A 24 -9.17 -4.82 -7.19
CA PRO A 24 -10.38 -4.31 -7.81
C PRO A 24 -10.05 -3.69 -9.18
N ARG A 25 -11.07 -3.61 -10.05
CA ARG A 25 -10.94 -2.92 -11.34
C ARG A 25 -10.63 -1.42 -11.20
N CYS A 26 -11.12 -0.79 -10.14
CA CYS A 26 -10.85 0.60 -9.81
C CYS A 26 -10.33 0.69 -8.37
N LEU A 27 -9.12 1.21 -8.19
CA LEU A 27 -8.51 1.39 -6.87
C LEU A 27 -8.65 2.84 -6.42
N THR A 28 -9.27 3.06 -5.25
CA THR A 28 -9.37 4.39 -4.65
C THR A 28 -8.28 4.57 -3.59
N VAL A 29 -7.44 5.60 -3.75
CA VAL A 29 -6.37 5.92 -2.79
C VAL A 29 -6.78 7.14 -1.96
N GLN A 30 -6.97 6.94 -0.66
CA GLN A 30 -7.31 8.01 0.27
C GLN A 30 -6.05 8.61 0.91
N PHE A 31 -5.84 9.90 0.72
CA PHE A 31 -4.76 10.61 1.41
C PHE A 31 -5.25 11.01 2.81
N VAL A 32 -4.89 10.22 3.82
CA VAL A 32 -5.31 10.40 5.22
C VAL A 32 -4.57 11.59 5.87
N ARG A 33 -4.84 12.81 5.37
CA ARG A 33 -4.14 14.04 5.77
C ARG A 33 -4.77 14.77 6.94
N PHE A 34 -6.01 14.45 7.30
CA PHE A 34 -6.68 15.09 8.41
C PHE A 34 -6.52 14.26 9.68
N PHE A 35 -6.14 14.92 10.77
CA PHE A 35 -5.97 14.28 12.07
C PHE A 35 -6.36 15.24 13.19
N TRP A 36 -6.58 14.70 14.39
CA TRP A 36 -6.87 15.50 15.59
C TRP A 36 -5.57 15.82 16.34
N LYS A 37 -5.28 17.11 16.55
CA LYS A 37 -4.10 17.54 17.30
C LYS A 37 -4.46 17.70 18.78
N ARG A 38 -3.84 16.90 19.65
CA ARG A 38 -4.13 16.90 21.11
C ARG A 38 -3.78 18.22 21.80
N GLU A 39 -2.63 18.81 21.47
CA GLU A 39 -2.13 20.05 22.10
C GLU A 39 -3.09 21.25 21.99
N GLY A 40 -3.96 21.27 20.96
CA GLY A 40 -4.88 22.37 20.72
C GLY A 40 -6.34 21.96 20.56
N ASN A 41 -6.68 20.70 20.85
CA ASN A 41 -8.02 20.13 20.67
C ASN A 41 -8.72 20.59 19.38
N GLN A 42 -8.01 20.45 18.27
CA GLN A 42 -8.48 20.93 16.97
C GLN A 42 -8.14 19.97 15.84
N LYS A 43 -8.94 20.03 14.77
CA LYS A 43 -8.69 19.31 13.52
C LYS A 43 -7.58 20.00 12.74
N ALA A 44 -6.57 19.24 12.32
CA ALA A 44 -5.43 19.73 11.55
C ALA A 44 -5.29 18.97 10.23
N LYS A 45 -4.57 19.57 9.27
CA LYS A 45 -4.25 18.97 7.96
C LYS A 45 -2.73 18.86 7.79
N VAL A 46 -2.24 17.70 7.38
CA VAL A 46 -0.84 17.48 7.00
C VAL A 46 -0.59 18.10 5.62
N LEU A 47 0.23 19.16 5.60
CA LEU A 47 0.57 19.93 4.39
C LEU A 47 1.85 19.48 3.69
N ARG A 48 2.55 18.46 4.21
CA ARG A 48 3.75 17.91 3.55
C ARG A 48 3.45 17.53 2.10
N LYS A 49 4.34 17.90 1.18
CA LYS A 49 4.27 17.47 -0.22
C LYS A 49 4.38 15.95 -0.25
N VAL A 50 3.49 15.31 -1.01
CA VAL A 50 3.54 13.87 -1.29
C VAL A 50 3.49 13.77 -2.80
N ASP A 51 4.61 13.38 -3.39
CA ASP A 51 4.68 13.09 -4.82
C ASP A 51 3.98 11.75 -5.10
N TYR A 52 3.25 11.69 -6.20
CA TYR A 52 2.53 10.49 -6.64
C TYR A 52 2.78 10.29 -8.14
N PRO A 53 2.98 9.04 -8.57
CA PRO A 53 3.27 8.77 -9.97
C PRO A 53 2.00 8.89 -10.82
N LEU A 54 2.17 9.16 -12.11
CA LEU A 54 1.07 9.08 -13.08
C LEU A 54 0.64 7.63 -13.31
N GLU A 55 1.61 6.72 -13.33
CA GLU A 55 1.42 5.28 -13.44
C GLU A 55 1.83 4.61 -12.12
N LEU A 56 0.88 3.92 -11.49
CA LEU A 56 1.09 3.32 -10.18
C LEU A 56 1.28 1.81 -10.31
N ASP A 57 2.49 1.34 -10.00
CA ASP A 57 2.77 -0.08 -9.81
C ASP A 57 2.64 -0.47 -8.33
N ILE A 58 1.81 -1.47 -8.06
CA ILE A 58 1.53 -2.00 -6.71
C ILE A 58 1.88 -3.48 -6.56
N PHE A 59 2.57 -4.07 -7.53
CA PHE A 59 2.88 -5.50 -7.53
C PHE A 59 3.64 -5.98 -6.30
N ASP A 60 4.53 -5.14 -5.75
CA ASP A 60 5.29 -5.47 -4.55
C ASP A 60 4.45 -5.45 -3.27
N LEU A 61 3.25 -4.87 -3.32
CA LEU A 61 2.28 -4.87 -2.22
C LEU A 61 1.32 -6.06 -2.29
N CYS A 62 1.38 -6.87 -3.35
CA CYS A 62 0.52 -8.03 -3.55
C CYS A 62 1.09 -9.27 -2.85
N SER A 63 0.21 -10.20 -2.46
CA SER A 63 0.65 -11.51 -1.95
C SER A 63 1.33 -12.34 -3.04
N GLU A 64 2.17 -13.30 -2.62
CA GLU A 64 2.93 -14.14 -3.55
C GLU A 64 2.04 -14.85 -4.58
N ASP A 65 0.87 -15.33 -4.15
CA ASP A 65 -0.08 -16.01 -5.01
C ASP A 65 -0.70 -15.08 -6.05
N LEU A 66 -0.98 -13.82 -5.67
CA LEU A 66 -1.45 -12.82 -6.61
C LEU A 66 -0.33 -12.40 -7.58
N ARG A 67 0.90 -12.24 -7.09
CA ARG A 67 2.07 -11.89 -7.92
C ARG A 67 2.29 -12.93 -9.02
N LYS A 68 2.25 -14.22 -8.70
CA LYS A 68 2.35 -15.32 -9.70
C LYS A 68 1.29 -15.23 -10.79
N LYS A 69 0.06 -14.81 -10.46
CA LYS A 69 -1.03 -14.63 -11.43
C LYS A 69 -0.83 -13.40 -12.31
N LEU A 70 -0.25 -12.33 -11.74
CA LEU A 70 -0.06 -11.05 -12.41
C LEU A 70 1.24 -10.96 -13.22
N GLU A 71 2.20 -11.84 -12.98
CA GLU A 71 3.52 -11.81 -13.61
C GLU A 71 3.44 -11.90 -15.14
N ALA A 72 2.75 -12.90 -15.68
CA ALA A 72 2.57 -13.07 -17.12
C ALA A 72 1.82 -11.90 -17.80
N PRO A 73 0.65 -11.44 -17.32
CA PRO A 73 -0.03 -10.30 -17.94
C PRO A 73 0.76 -8.99 -17.79
N ARG A 74 1.47 -8.79 -16.67
CA ARG A 74 2.32 -7.62 -16.46
C ARG A 74 3.47 -7.57 -17.46
N GLN A 75 4.17 -8.69 -17.66
CA GLN A 75 5.29 -8.75 -18.61
C GLN A 75 4.84 -8.39 -20.03
N LYS A 76 3.67 -8.91 -20.45
CA LYS A 76 3.09 -8.59 -21.76
C LYS A 76 2.84 -7.09 -21.93
N LEU A 77 2.32 -6.42 -20.91
CA LEU A 77 2.08 -4.97 -20.95
C LEU A 77 3.40 -4.21 -21.11
N ILE A 78 4.44 -4.59 -20.36
CA ILE A 78 5.77 -3.97 -20.44
C ILE A 78 6.38 -4.15 -21.83
N ASP A 79 6.31 -5.37 -22.39
CA ASP A 79 6.85 -5.66 -23.73
C ASP A 79 6.12 -4.87 -24.83
N GLU A 80 4.81 -4.70 -24.69
CA GLU A 80 3.99 -3.89 -25.60
C GLU A 80 4.33 -2.40 -25.51
N GLU A 81 4.58 -1.88 -24.31
CA GLU A 81 5.06 -0.52 -24.11
C GLU A 81 6.45 -0.34 -24.73
N GLY A 82 7.39 -1.26 -24.50
CA GLY A 82 8.73 -1.23 -25.11
C GLY A 82 8.68 -1.13 -26.64
N LYS A 83 7.83 -1.93 -27.29
CA LYS A 83 7.61 -1.88 -28.74
C LYS A 83 7.08 -0.53 -29.22
N LYS A 84 6.20 0.11 -28.46
CA LYS A 84 5.70 1.46 -28.80
C LYS A 84 6.80 2.51 -28.77
N PHE A 85 7.79 2.33 -27.91
CA PHE A 85 8.96 3.21 -27.81
C PHE A 85 10.12 2.83 -28.75
N GLY A 86 9.94 1.82 -29.62
CA GLY A 86 10.93 1.43 -30.63
C GLY A 86 12.18 0.74 -30.07
N LEU A 87 12.06 0.15 -28.87
CA LEU A 87 13.06 -0.71 -28.23
C LEU A 87 12.76 -2.20 -28.49
#